data_AF-A0A3D4WCC0-F1
#
_entry.id   AF-A0A3D4WCC0-F1
#
_cell.length_a   1.000
_cell.length_b   1.000
_cell.length_c   1.000
_cell.angle_alpha   90.00
_cell.angle_beta   90.00
_cell.angle_gamma   90.00
#
_symmetry.space_group_name_H-M   'P 1'
#
loop_
_entity.id
_entity.type
_entity.pdbx_description
1 polymer ?
#
loop_
_entity_poly.entity_id
_entity_poly.type
_entity_poly.pdbx_seq_one_letter_code
_entity_poly.pdbx_strand_id
1 'polypeptide(L)' 'MKITFEGKKKVIAEFNGYRIVTDQPERAGGEGSAPAPFDLFLASLGTC' A
#
# COMPACT_ATOMS: atom_id res chain seq x y z
N MET A 1 13.42 -2.73 -6.16
CA MET A 1 12.28 -2.40 -5.29
C MET A 1 12.83 -1.86 -3.98
N LYS A 2 12.42 -0.67 -3.56
CA LYS A 2 12.77 -0.09 -2.25
C LYS A 2 11.49 0.09 -1.44
N ILE A 3 11.51 -0.38 -0.19
CA ILE A 3 10.34 -0.36 0.71
C ILE A 3 10.64 0.60 1.87
N THR A 4 9.70 1.51 2.15
CA THR A 4 9.79 2.47 3.25
C THR A 4 8.54 2.36 4.13
N PHE A 5 8.72 2.44 5.46
CA PHE A 5 7.64 2.43 6.43
C PHE A 5 7.49 3.84 7.02
N GLU A 6 6.34 4.49 6.79
CA GLU A 6 6.09 5.87 7.26
C GLU A 6 5.36 5.93 8.62
N GLY A 7 5.31 4.79 9.33
CA GLY A 7 4.54 4.66 10.57
C GLY A 7 3.06 4.43 10.31
N LYS A 8 2.31 4.19 11.40
CA LYS A 8 0.86 3.87 11.36
C LYS A 8 0.50 2.86 10.25
N LYS A 9 1.32 1.83 10.09
CA LYS A 9 1.13 0.76 9.08
C LYS A 9 1.04 1.21 7.62
N LYS A 10 1.49 2.43 7.31
CA LYS A 10 1.67 2.93 5.94
C LYS A 10 3.00 2.47 5.38
N VAL A 11 2.95 1.93 4.16
CA VAL A 11 4.11 1.38 3.45
C VAL A 11 4.17 1.96 2.04
N ILE A 12 5.36 2.41 1.64
CA ILE A 12 5.66 2.87 0.30
C ILE A 12 6.58 1.88 -0.38
N ALA A 13 6.19 1.43 -1.57
CA ALA A 13 7.03 0.67 -2.48
C ALA A 13 7.45 1.56 -3.67
N GLU A 14 8.75 1.76 -3.82
CA GLU A 14 9.36 2.36 -5.00
C GLU A 14 9.78 1.25 -5.97
N PHE A 15 9.12 1.19 -7.13
CA PHE A 15 9.30 0.14 -8.13
C PHE A 15 9.28 0.73 -9.54
N ASN A 16 10.37 0.57 -10.30
CA ASN A 16 10.48 1.05 -11.70
C ASN A 16 10.07 2.52 -11.91
N GLY A 17 10.42 3.41 -10.97
CA GLY A 17 10.04 4.83 -11.03
C GLY A 17 8.62 5.14 -10.55
N TYR A 18 7.81 4.12 -10.26
CA TYR A 18 6.49 4.27 -9.64
C TYR A 18 6.60 4.30 -8.12
N ARG A 19 5.79 5.15 -7.50
CA ARG A 19 5.58 5.22 -6.05
C ARG A 19 4.22 4.63 -5.72
N ILE A 20 4.22 3.45 -5.10
CA ILE A 20 3.02 2.72 -4.72
C ILE A 20 2.83 2.89 -3.21
N VAL A 21 1.72 3.50 -2.80
CA VAL A 21 1.40 3.73 -1.39
C VAL A 21 0.33 2.75 -0.95
N THR A 22 0.55 2.09 0.18
CA THR A 22 -0.43 1.23 0.83
C THR A 22 -0.59 1.62 2.29
N ASP A 23 -1.78 1.45 2.83
CA ASP A 23 -2.10 1.81 4.20
C ASP A 23 -3.17 0.86 4.75
N GLN A 24 -3.02 0.45 6.00
CA GLN A 24 -4.03 -0.37 6.64
C GLN A 24 -5.23 0.51 7.03
N PRO A 25 -6.47 -0.03 7.05
CA PRO A 25 -7.61 0.73 7.51
C PRO A 25 -7.49 1.10 9.00
N GLU A 26 -8.23 2.12 9.45
CA GLU A 26 -8.23 2.58 10.85
C GLU A 26 -8.52 1.45 11.84
N ARG A 27 -9.48 0.57 11.53
CA ARG A 27 -9.82 -0.61 12.35
C ARG A 27 -8.66 -1.58 12.55
N ALA A 28 -7.67 -1.53 11.67
CA ALA A 28 -6.46 -2.35 11.73
C ALA A 28 -5.24 -1.54 12.21
N GLY A 29 -5.41 -0.29 12.66
CA GLY A 29 -4.36 0.57 13.20
C GLY A 29 -3.53 1.32 12.16
N GLY A 30 -4.04 1.48 10.94
CA GLY A 30 -3.49 2.43 9.97
C GLY A 30 -4.31 3.71 9.85
N GLU A 31 -4.02 4.54 8.84
CA GLU A 31 -4.79 5.78 8.60
C GLU A 31 -5.87 5.61 7.53
N GLY A 32 -5.91 4.47 6.84
CA GLY A 32 -6.84 4.23 5.73
C GLY A 32 -6.69 5.23 4.57
N SER A 33 -5.53 5.88 4.45
CA SER A 33 -5.27 6.94 3.45
C SER A 33 -4.90 6.42 2.05
N ALA A 34 -4.69 5.10 1.93
CA ALA A 34 -4.39 4.38 0.70
C ALA A 34 -4.97 2.95 0.80
N PRO A 35 -5.06 2.18 -0.31
CA PRO A 35 -5.53 0.80 -0.27
C PRO A 35 -4.66 -0.07 0.65
N ALA A 36 -5.26 -1.06 1.31
CA ALA A 36 -4.46 -2.06 2.01
C ALA A 36 -3.65 -2.88 0.99
N PRO A 37 -2.48 -3.43 1.37
CA PRO A 37 -1.65 -4.22 0.46
C PRO A 37 -2.39 -5.37 -0.23
N PHE A 38 -3.31 -6.03 0.49
CA PHE A 38 -4.11 -7.13 -0.06
C PHE A 38 -5.15 -6.64 -1.08
N ASP A 39 -5.80 -5.49 -0.82
CA ASP A 39 -6.74 -4.89 -1.77
C ASP A 39 -6.03 -4.48 -3.07
N LEU A 40 -4.83 -3.90 -2.94
CA LEU A 40 -3.99 -3.57 -4.09
C LEU A 40 -3.58 -4.81 -4.89
N PHE A 41 -3.23 -5.92 -4.22
CA PHE A 41 -2.94 -7.18 -4.88
C PHE A 41 -4.14 -7.69 -5.68
N LEU A 42 -5.34 -7.71 -5.08
CA LEU A 42 -6.56 -8.11 -5.80
C LEU A 42 -6.87 -7.19 -6.98
N ALA A 43 -6.71 -5.88 -6.82
CA ALA A 43 -6.90 -4.91 -7.91
C ALA A 43 -5.94 -5.19 -9.07
N SER A 44 -4.68 -5.54 -8.79
CA SER A 44 -3.69 -5.87 -9.84
C SER A 44 -4.08 -7.10 -10.68
N LEU A 45 -4.80 -8.06 -10.10
CA LEU A 45 -5.33 -9.21 -10.84
C LEU A 45 -6.47 -8.80 -11.77
N GLY A 46 -7.26 -7.79 -11.41
CA GLY A 46 -8.38 -7.30 -12.22
C GLY A 46 -8.00 -6.35 -13.35
N THR A 47 -6.73 -5.93 -13.42
CA THR A 47 -6.23 -5.06 -14.49
C THR A 47 -5.70 -5.81 -15.71
N CYS A 48 -5.66 -7.14 -15.67
CA CYS A 48 -5.25 -8.04 -16.75
C CYS A 48 -6.38 -9.00 -17.08
#